data_AF-A0A6L7GDN7-F1
#
_entry.id   AF-A0A6L7GDN7-F1
#
_cell.length_a   1.000
_cell.length_b   1.000
_cell.length_c   1.000
_cell.angle_alpha   90.00
_cell.angle_beta   90.00
_cell.angle_gamma   90.00
#
_symmetry.space_group_name_H-M   'P 1'
#
loop_
_entity.id
_entity.type
_entity.pdbx_description
1 polymer ?
#
loop_
_entity_poly.entity_id
_entity_poly.type
_entity_poly.pdbx_seq_one_letter_code
_entity_poly.pdbx_strand_id
1 'polypeptide(L)'
;MTDSSTVEECVEAIAAAGFDSRDDGSVDHAAHWLQRLGNNQHFLGDLMVRELQQRHCTASDGSAYGAQAIILSSARDGFFLRANIWPSKTDHAYRASGASSFVYELPHDHNFSFLTYGYFGPGYVSDYYEYDYENVAGFRGETAGLRFVERSALTQGKLMLYRAHLDVHSQLPPASMSVSLNVMGIDDAQGWHDQYGFDPSTDRITAILNPTSTETFLRVMVGLGSDEAMDLAASFGQHHPSDRLRLASFEARALLLDTAEKDALWREAEMSGSRMVAQEARLRRAELCGQGEWV
;
A
#
# COMPACT_ATOMS: atom_id res chain seq x y z
N MET A 1 -25.25 27.28 -6.08
CA MET A 1 -24.25 26.40 -6.71
C MET A 1 -23.07 26.34 -5.77
N THR A 2 -22.67 25.15 -5.35
CA THR A 2 -21.37 24.97 -4.68
C THR A 2 -20.26 25.27 -5.70
N ASP A 3 -19.21 25.94 -5.25
CA ASP A 3 -18.11 26.34 -6.13
C ASP A 3 -17.33 25.08 -6.60
N SER A 4 -17.01 25.01 -7.89
CA SER A 4 -16.36 23.85 -8.53
C SER A 4 -15.01 24.22 -9.11
N SER A 5 -14.13 23.24 -9.32
CA SER A 5 -12.85 23.44 -10.02
C SER A 5 -12.59 22.37 -11.07
N THR A 6 -11.67 22.64 -11.98
CA THR A 6 -11.05 21.61 -12.82
C THR A 6 -9.96 20.84 -12.05
N VAL A 7 -9.43 19.79 -12.67
CA VAL A 7 -8.28 19.05 -12.12
C VAL A 7 -7.06 19.96 -12.08
N GLU A 8 -6.82 20.72 -13.15
CA GLU A 8 -5.69 21.64 -13.29
C GLU A 8 -5.73 22.74 -12.24
N GLU A 9 -6.88 23.40 -12.04
CA GLU A 9 -7.06 24.42 -11.01
C GLU A 9 -6.80 23.87 -9.60
N CYS A 10 -7.29 22.66 -9.31
CA CYS A 10 -7.06 21.99 -8.04
C CYS A 10 -5.56 21.70 -7.81
N VAL A 11 -4.89 21.13 -8.83
CA VAL A 11 -3.45 20.83 -8.77
C VAL A 11 -2.63 22.11 -8.60
N GLU A 12 -2.92 23.15 -9.39
CA GLU A 12 -2.19 24.43 -9.33
C GLU A 12 -2.35 25.09 -7.95
N ALA A 13 -3.54 25.05 -7.38
CA ALA A 13 -3.79 25.68 -6.09
C ALA A 13 -3.13 24.93 -4.92
N ILE A 14 -3.12 23.59 -4.94
CA ILE A 14 -2.40 22.80 -3.93
C ILE A 14 -0.89 22.99 -4.11
N ALA A 15 -0.37 22.90 -5.34
CA ALA A 15 1.05 23.08 -5.65
C ALA A 15 1.58 24.46 -5.26
N ALA A 16 0.79 25.53 -5.46
CA ALA A 16 1.20 26.88 -5.09
C ALA A 16 1.44 27.07 -3.58
N ALA A 17 0.77 26.27 -2.73
CA ALA A 17 0.98 26.26 -1.29
C ALA A 17 1.99 25.18 -0.83
N GLY A 18 2.23 24.17 -1.67
CA GLY A 18 2.88 22.91 -1.30
C GLY A 18 1.94 21.99 -0.51
N PHE A 19 2.23 20.69 -0.54
CA PHE A 19 1.49 19.71 0.26
C PHE A 19 2.38 19.06 1.32
N ASP A 20 2.05 19.24 2.59
CA ASP A 20 2.60 18.49 3.71
C ASP A 20 1.45 17.90 4.53
N SER A 21 1.32 16.57 4.50
CA SER A 21 0.25 15.86 5.20
C SER A 21 0.32 15.93 6.73
N ARG A 22 1.40 16.49 7.30
CA ARG A 22 1.60 16.69 8.74
C ARG A 22 1.22 18.09 9.20
N ASP A 23 0.98 19.01 8.26
CA ASP A 23 0.56 20.38 8.55
C ASP A 23 -0.95 20.52 8.36
N ASP A 24 -1.66 20.80 9.45
CA ASP A 24 -3.13 20.92 9.43
C ASP A 24 -3.61 21.98 8.42
N GLY A 25 -2.88 23.09 8.27
CA GLY A 25 -3.22 24.14 7.31
C GLY A 25 -3.10 23.68 5.86
N SER A 26 -2.05 22.94 5.53
CA SER A 26 -1.84 22.32 4.22
C SER A 26 -2.91 21.27 3.92
N VAL A 27 -3.26 20.44 4.91
CA VAL A 27 -4.33 19.44 4.79
C VAL A 27 -5.68 20.10 4.55
N ASP A 28 -6.03 21.14 5.31
CA ASP A 28 -7.29 21.88 5.16
C ASP A 28 -7.39 22.58 3.80
N HIS A 29 -6.28 23.17 3.32
CA HIS A 29 -6.22 23.77 1.99
C HIS A 29 -6.42 22.74 0.88
N ALA A 30 -5.74 21.59 0.97
CA ALA A 30 -5.91 20.50 0.02
C ALA A 30 -7.33 19.90 0.07
N ALA A 31 -7.91 19.77 1.26
CA ALA A 31 -9.28 19.29 1.44
C ALA A 31 -10.31 20.23 0.80
N HIS A 32 -10.11 21.54 0.93
CA HIS A 32 -10.95 22.55 0.29
C HIS A 32 -10.95 22.40 -1.24
N TRP A 33 -9.77 22.27 -1.86
CA TRP A 33 -9.65 22.11 -3.31
C TRP A 33 -10.12 20.75 -3.80
N LEU A 34 -9.90 19.68 -3.04
CA LEU A 34 -10.44 18.35 -3.35
C LEU A 34 -11.97 18.36 -3.33
N GLN A 35 -12.60 19.08 -2.38
CA GLN A 35 -14.05 19.25 -2.35
C GLN A 35 -14.57 20.04 -3.55
N ARG A 36 -13.88 21.12 -3.96
CA ARG A 36 -14.23 21.89 -5.18
C ARG A 36 -14.13 21.03 -6.45
N LEU A 37 -13.08 20.22 -6.57
CA LEU A 37 -12.96 19.26 -7.66
C LEU A 37 -14.09 18.23 -7.59
N GLY A 38 -14.40 17.74 -6.39
CA GLY A 38 -15.51 16.82 -6.13
C GLY A 38 -16.89 17.36 -6.47
N ASN A 39 -17.08 18.69 -6.52
CA ASN A 39 -18.31 19.33 -6.96
C ASN A 39 -18.47 19.32 -8.49
N ASN A 40 -17.38 19.15 -9.25
CA ASN A 40 -17.43 19.01 -10.70
C ASN A 40 -17.87 17.60 -11.07
N GLN A 41 -19.16 17.40 -11.38
CA GLN A 41 -19.71 16.07 -11.66
C GLN A 41 -19.39 15.54 -13.07
N HIS A 42 -18.75 16.34 -13.92
CA HIS A 42 -18.58 16.02 -15.34
C HIS A 42 -17.14 15.63 -15.70
N PHE A 43 -16.13 16.18 -15.00
CA PHE A 43 -14.73 16.03 -15.42
C PHE A 43 -14.29 14.57 -15.61
N LEU A 44 -14.71 13.67 -14.70
CA LEU A 44 -14.31 12.27 -14.78
C LEU A 44 -14.96 11.57 -15.98
N GLY A 45 -16.23 11.86 -16.26
CA GLY A 45 -16.92 11.34 -17.43
C GLY A 45 -16.26 11.82 -18.73
N ASP A 46 -15.97 13.11 -18.81
CA ASP A 46 -15.28 13.72 -19.96
C ASP A 46 -13.87 13.15 -20.16
N LEU A 47 -13.13 12.91 -19.06
CA LEU A 47 -11.84 12.24 -19.09
C LEU A 47 -11.96 10.81 -19.65
N MET A 48 -12.90 10.00 -19.14
CA MET A 48 -13.11 8.63 -19.62
C MET A 48 -13.53 8.57 -21.09
N VAL A 49 -14.39 9.50 -21.54
CA VAL A 49 -14.81 9.60 -22.95
C VAL A 49 -13.61 9.90 -23.84
N ARG A 50 -12.78 10.89 -23.47
CA ARG A 50 -11.56 11.24 -24.22
C ARG A 50 -10.60 10.05 -24.31
N GLU A 51 -10.33 9.38 -23.19
CA GLU A 51 -9.49 8.17 -23.14
C GLU A 51 -10.02 7.08 -24.07
N LEU A 52 -11.31 6.77 -24.01
CA LEU A 52 -11.93 5.75 -24.87
C LEU A 52 -11.89 6.09 -26.35
N GLN A 53 -12.02 7.36 -26.71
CA GLN A 53 -11.91 7.83 -28.10
C GLN A 53 -10.47 7.75 -28.62
N GLN A 54 -9.47 7.96 -27.76
CA GLN A 54 -8.06 8.06 -28.14
C GLN A 54 -7.32 6.71 -28.11
N ARG A 55 -7.89 5.66 -27.50
CA ARG A 55 -7.31 4.29 -27.44
C ARG A 55 -6.90 3.69 -28.79
N HIS A 56 -7.45 4.18 -29.91
CA HIS A 56 -7.09 3.73 -31.26
C HIS A 56 -5.94 4.53 -31.89
N CYS A 57 -5.49 5.64 -31.28
CA CYS A 57 -4.60 6.61 -31.91
C CYS A 57 -3.26 6.83 -31.21
N THR A 58 -3.09 6.40 -29.95
CA THR A 58 -1.84 6.58 -29.21
C THR A 58 -1.33 5.24 -28.66
N ALA A 59 -0.05 4.95 -28.90
CA ALA A 59 0.66 3.97 -28.09
C ALA A 59 0.82 4.60 -26.70
N SER A 60 -0.10 4.27 -25.78
CA SER A 60 -0.13 4.61 -24.35
C SER A 60 1.08 5.41 -23.84
N ASP A 61 1.01 6.74 -23.95
CA ASP A 61 1.91 7.63 -23.23
C ASP A 61 1.44 7.70 -21.77
N GLY A 62 2.03 6.87 -20.92
CA GLY A 62 2.31 7.23 -19.52
C GLY A 62 1.25 7.03 -18.43
N SER A 63 -0.04 6.79 -18.72
CA SER A 63 -1.03 6.45 -17.65
C SER A 63 -1.13 4.94 -17.42
N ALA A 64 -0.06 4.32 -16.95
CA ALA A 64 -0.11 3.03 -16.27
C ALA A 64 -0.24 3.33 -14.76
N TYR A 65 -1.12 2.73 -13.94
CA TYR A 65 -1.62 1.36 -14.02
C TYR A 65 -2.67 1.04 -12.91
N GLY A 66 -3.37 -0.09 -13.09
CA GLY A 66 -4.27 -0.75 -12.14
C GLY A 66 -5.74 -0.72 -12.58
N ALA A 67 -6.45 -1.86 -12.60
CA ALA A 67 -7.88 -1.93 -12.96
C ALA A 67 -8.79 -1.04 -12.09
N GLN A 68 -8.26 -0.60 -10.95
CA GLN A 68 -8.94 0.17 -9.92
C GLN A 68 -8.60 1.67 -9.91
N ALA A 69 -7.43 2.10 -10.39
CA ALA A 69 -6.92 3.45 -10.15
C ALA A 69 -6.62 4.21 -11.45
N ILE A 70 -6.99 5.49 -11.49
CA ILE A 70 -6.74 6.43 -12.58
C ILE A 70 -5.93 7.59 -12.00
N ILE A 71 -4.74 7.84 -12.54
CA ILE A 71 -3.93 9.00 -12.17
C ILE A 71 -4.51 10.24 -12.86
N LEU A 72 -4.85 11.25 -12.07
CA LEU A 72 -5.46 12.49 -12.57
C LEU A 72 -4.43 13.60 -12.79
N SER A 73 -3.28 13.53 -12.11
CA SER A 73 -2.19 14.49 -12.26
C SER A 73 -0.84 13.80 -12.15
N SER A 74 0.18 14.36 -12.80
CA SER A 74 1.57 14.01 -12.49
C SER A 74 1.91 14.38 -11.04
N ALA A 75 2.93 13.71 -10.50
CA ALA A 75 3.52 14.07 -9.22
C ALA A 75 4.12 15.48 -9.27
N ARG A 76 3.79 16.30 -8.28
CA ARG A 76 4.22 17.69 -8.20
C ARG A 76 4.18 18.18 -6.75
N ASP A 77 5.21 18.89 -6.30
CA ASP A 77 5.23 19.63 -5.03
C ASP A 77 4.75 18.80 -3.81
N GLY A 78 5.18 17.53 -3.75
CA GLY A 78 4.88 16.61 -2.64
C GLY A 78 3.55 15.87 -2.75
N PHE A 79 2.83 15.92 -3.88
CA PHE A 79 1.58 15.17 -4.03
C PHE A 79 1.27 14.76 -5.48
N PHE A 80 0.23 13.94 -5.63
CA PHE A 80 -0.49 13.74 -6.90
C PHE A 80 -1.97 13.43 -6.65
N LEU A 81 -2.80 13.60 -7.69
CA LEU A 81 -4.22 13.27 -7.65
C LEU A 81 -4.50 11.92 -8.33
N ARG A 82 -5.40 11.13 -7.73
CA ARG A 82 -5.94 9.92 -8.37
C ARG A 82 -7.44 9.75 -8.13
N ALA A 83 -8.09 8.99 -8.99
CA ALA A 83 -9.43 8.45 -8.77
C ALA A 83 -9.35 6.93 -8.60
N ASN A 84 -10.08 6.40 -7.62
CA ASN A 84 -10.22 4.95 -7.41
C ASN A 84 -11.65 4.53 -7.72
N ILE A 85 -11.80 3.54 -8.60
CA ILE A 85 -13.05 2.89 -8.97
C ILE A 85 -13.30 1.73 -8.00
N TRP A 86 -14.51 1.63 -7.48
CA TRP A 86 -14.89 0.61 -6.51
C TRP A 86 -16.06 -0.20 -7.08
N PRO A 87 -15.78 -1.34 -7.74
CA PRO A 87 -16.83 -2.21 -8.24
C PRO A 87 -17.57 -2.90 -7.10
N SER A 88 -18.88 -3.02 -7.24
CA SER A 88 -19.76 -3.83 -6.39
C SER A 88 -19.56 -5.32 -6.67
N LYS A 89 -20.08 -6.16 -5.77
CA LYS A 89 -20.08 -7.63 -5.96
C LYS A 89 -20.81 -8.08 -7.24
N THR A 90 -21.71 -7.25 -7.77
CA THR A 90 -22.47 -7.54 -9.00
C THR A 90 -21.80 -7.08 -10.29
N ASP A 91 -20.73 -6.28 -10.20
CA ASP A 91 -20.01 -5.81 -11.37
C ASP A 91 -19.13 -6.92 -11.96
N HIS A 92 -19.01 -6.93 -13.29
CA HIS A 92 -18.22 -7.95 -13.99
C HIS A 92 -16.76 -7.95 -13.53
N ALA A 93 -16.16 -6.76 -13.35
CA ALA A 93 -14.78 -6.61 -12.91
C ALA A 93 -14.54 -7.32 -11.56
N TYR A 94 -15.45 -7.15 -10.60
CA TYR A 94 -15.38 -7.86 -9.31
C TYR A 94 -15.49 -9.37 -9.49
N ARG A 95 -16.48 -9.85 -10.25
CA ARG A 95 -16.68 -11.30 -10.44
C ARG A 95 -15.52 -11.98 -11.16
N ALA A 96 -14.87 -11.27 -12.07
CA ALA A 96 -13.77 -11.81 -12.87
C ALA A 96 -12.43 -11.79 -12.11
N SER A 97 -12.15 -10.75 -11.31
CA SER A 97 -10.86 -10.54 -10.66
C SER A 97 -10.86 -10.86 -9.16
N GLY A 98 -12.02 -11.01 -8.54
CA GLY A 98 -12.19 -11.25 -7.11
C GLY A 98 -11.98 -10.00 -6.25
N ALA A 99 -12.29 -10.14 -4.95
CA ALA A 99 -12.25 -9.07 -3.96
C ALA A 99 -10.85 -8.44 -3.77
N SER A 100 -9.81 -9.29 -3.72
CA SER A 100 -8.44 -8.87 -3.45
C SER A 100 -7.86 -7.95 -4.52
N SER A 101 -8.31 -8.06 -5.78
CA SER A 101 -7.89 -7.18 -6.87
C SER A 101 -8.32 -5.72 -6.69
N PHE A 102 -9.27 -5.47 -5.77
CA PHE A 102 -9.77 -4.15 -5.39
C PHE A 102 -9.49 -3.81 -3.92
N VAL A 103 -8.63 -4.60 -3.27
CA VAL A 103 -8.21 -4.45 -1.86
C VAL A 103 -9.37 -4.55 -0.85
N TYR A 104 -10.44 -5.26 -1.21
CA TYR A 104 -11.55 -5.49 -0.29
C TYR A 104 -11.21 -6.58 0.73
N GLU A 105 -11.67 -6.38 1.97
CA GLU A 105 -11.52 -7.32 3.09
C GLU A 105 -10.05 -7.67 3.38
N LEU A 106 -9.14 -6.74 3.07
CA LEU A 106 -7.72 -6.81 3.37
C LEU A 106 -7.38 -5.67 4.35
N PRO A 107 -7.42 -5.90 5.68
CA PRO A 107 -7.06 -4.89 6.66
C PRO A 107 -5.59 -4.48 6.50
N HIS A 108 -5.31 -3.19 6.28
CA HIS A 108 -3.96 -2.69 6.08
C HIS A 108 -3.82 -1.23 6.52
N ASP A 109 -2.60 -0.81 6.82
CA ASP A 109 -2.22 0.60 6.96
C ASP A 109 -1.56 1.13 5.68
N HIS A 110 -1.02 2.35 5.75
CA HIS A 110 -0.21 2.96 4.71
C HIS A 110 1.03 3.62 5.30
N ASN A 111 2.11 3.67 4.53
CA ASN A 111 3.31 4.44 4.85
C ASN A 111 3.25 5.86 4.29
N PHE A 112 2.06 6.31 3.89
CA PHE A 112 1.77 7.64 3.41
C PHE A 112 0.38 8.08 3.88
N SER A 113 0.23 9.38 4.09
CA SER A 113 -1.07 9.98 4.38
C SER A 113 -1.74 10.40 3.08
N PHE A 114 -3.06 10.36 3.05
CA PHE A 114 -3.83 10.82 1.89
C PHE A 114 -5.22 11.32 2.27
N LEU A 115 -5.69 12.34 1.55
CA LEU A 115 -7.08 12.74 1.60
C LEU A 115 -7.90 11.87 0.66
N THR A 116 -9.13 11.54 1.07
CA THR A 116 -10.10 10.84 0.24
C THR A 116 -11.42 11.60 0.23
N TYR A 117 -12.08 11.61 -0.93
CA TYR A 117 -13.38 12.22 -1.12
C TYR A 117 -14.30 11.25 -1.86
N GLY A 118 -15.49 10.99 -1.31
CA GLY A 118 -16.53 10.20 -1.99
C GLY A 118 -17.11 10.99 -3.17
N TYR A 119 -16.86 10.58 -4.40
CA TYR A 119 -17.18 11.35 -5.60
C TYR A 119 -18.44 10.88 -6.31
N PHE A 120 -18.53 9.58 -6.58
CA PHE A 120 -19.63 8.98 -7.34
C PHE A 120 -20.13 7.70 -6.67
N GLY A 121 -21.43 7.43 -6.78
CA GLY A 121 -22.06 6.24 -6.24
C GLY A 121 -22.30 6.30 -4.73
N PRO A 122 -22.82 5.20 -4.13
CA PRO A 122 -23.13 5.14 -2.71
C PRO A 122 -21.89 5.16 -1.81
N GLY A 123 -20.70 4.91 -2.35
CA GLY A 123 -19.47 4.76 -1.56
C GLY A 123 -19.30 3.37 -0.98
N TYR A 124 -18.11 3.10 -0.46
CA TYR A 124 -17.77 1.85 0.23
C TYR A 124 -17.81 2.04 1.75
N VAL A 125 -18.07 0.94 2.47
CA VAL A 125 -18.01 0.89 3.93
C VAL A 125 -16.65 0.36 4.34
N SER A 126 -16.05 0.93 5.37
CA SER A 126 -14.83 0.41 5.95
C SER A 126 -14.96 0.25 7.46
N ASP A 127 -14.29 -0.77 7.99
CA ASP A 127 -13.90 -0.81 9.40
C ASP A 127 -12.58 -0.07 9.57
N TYR A 128 -12.51 0.77 10.60
CA TYR A 128 -11.34 1.58 10.93
C TYR A 128 -10.77 1.17 12.28
N TYR A 129 -9.46 1.01 12.32
CA TYR A 129 -8.69 0.72 13.52
C TYR A 129 -7.50 1.68 13.59
N GLU A 130 -6.96 1.85 14.78
CA GLU A 130 -5.67 2.50 15.00
C GLU A 130 -4.69 1.53 15.64
N TYR A 131 -3.40 1.74 15.40
CA TYR A 131 -2.31 1.03 16.06
C TYR A 131 -1.08 1.94 16.20
N ASP A 132 -0.06 1.47 16.92
CA ASP A 132 1.17 2.22 17.16
C ASP A 132 2.34 1.61 16.39
N TYR A 133 2.69 2.23 15.26
CA TYR A 133 3.79 1.79 14.40
C TYR A 133 5.14 1.77 15.11
N GLU A 134 5.41 2.72 16.02
CA GLU A 134 6.71 2.81 16.70
C GLU A 134 6.94 1.65 17.69
N ASN A 135 5.86 0.98 18.11
CA ASN A 135 5.89 -0.11 19.09
C ASN A 135 5.86 -1.52 18.47
N VAL A 136 5.83 -1.64 17.14
CA VAL A 136 5.91 -2.93 16.43
C VAL A 136 7.27 -3.08 15.73
N ALA A 137 7.72 -4.33 15.58
CA ALA A 137 8.90 -4.66 14.78
C ALA A 137 8.55 -5.08 13.34
N GLY A 138 7.29 -5.45 13.08
CA GLY A 138 6.78 -5.71 11.73
C GLY A 138 6.89 -7.16 11.25
N PHE A 139 7.13 -8.14 12.13
CA PHE A 139 7.19 -9.56 11.74
C PHE A 139 5.81 -10.22 11.77
N ARG A 140 5.64 -11.27 10.96
CA ARG A 140 4.41 -12.06 10.88
C ARG A 140 4.03 -12.65 12.23
N GLY A 141 2.77 -12.46 12.61
CA GLY A 141 2.25 -12.93 13.89
C GLY A 141 2.63 -12.05 15.07
N GLU A 142 3.28 -10.91 14.87
CA GLU A 142 3.43 -9.91 15.93
C GLU A 142 2.05 -9.37 16.35
N THR A 143 1.86 -9.16 17.66
CA THR A 143 0.66 -8.49 18.16
C THR A 143 0.74 -7.00 17.85
N ALA A 144 -0.28 -6.46 17.16
CA ALA A 144 -0.28 -5.08 16.70
C ALA A 144 -0.90 -4.07 17.69
N GLY A 145 -1.78 -4.54 18.59
CA GLY A 145 -2.50 -3.66 19.51
C GLY A 145 -3.63 -2.88 18.81
N LEU A 146 -4.30 -3.50 17.85
CA LEU A 146 -5.36 -2.87 17.06
C LEU A 146 -6.51 -2.40 17.94
N ARG A 147 -6.86 -1.12 17.80
CA ARG A 147 -7.99 -0.49 18.48
C ARG A 147 -9.06 -0.12 17.46
N PHE A 148 -10.21 -0.79 17.51
CA PHE A 148 -11.36 -0.40 16.69
C PHE A 148 -11.79 1.03 16.98
N VAL A 149 -11.99 1.82 15.93
CA VAL A 149 -12.44 3.21 15.98
C VAL A 149 -13.90 3.29 15.62
N GLU A 150 -14.25 2.91 14.38
CA GLU A 150 -15.61 2.95 13.87
C GLU A 150 -15.80 2.07 12.63
N ARG A 151 -17.07 1.86 12.27
CA ARG A 151 -17.46 1.42 10.92
C ARG A 151 -18.16 2.59 10.23
N SER A 152 -17.62 3.03 9.10
CA SER A 152 -18.08 4.24 8.42
C SER A 152 -18.12 4.06 6.91
N ALA A 153 -19.06 4.72 6.24
CA ALA A 153 -19.12 4.76 4.79
C ALA A 153 -18.43 6.02 4.25
N LEU A 154 -17.66 5.90 3.17
CA LEU A 154 -17.19 7.03 2.36
C LEU A 154 -18.27 7.41 1.33
N THR A 155 -19.40 7.94 1.83
CA THR A 155 -20.52 8.36 0.98
C THR A 155 -20.14 9.54 0.09
N GLN A 156 -20.91 9.76 -0.98
CA GLN A 156 -20.73 10.95 -1.82
C GLN A 156 -20.71 12.24 -0.98
N GLY A 157 -19.73 13.11 -1.24
CA GLY A 157 -19.51 14.36 -0.50
C GLY A 157 -18.70 14.22 0.79
N LYS A 158 -18.49 13.00 1.31
CA LYS A 158 -17.70 12.79 2.52
C LYS A 158 -16.21 12.91 2.20
N LEU A 159 -15.50 13.70 3.00
CA LEU A 159 -14.06 13.86 2.95
C LEU A 159 -13.43 13.28 4.22
N MET A 160 -12.31 12.58 4.08
CA MET A 160 -11.58 11.97 5.19
C MET A 160 -10.07 12.05 4.95
N LEU A 161 -9.30 12.19 6.03
CA LEU A 161 -7.84 12.01 6.03
C LEU A 161 -7.53 10.60 6.52
N TYR A 162 -6.67 9.90 5.79
CA TYR A 162 -5.95 8.73 6.28
C TYR A 162 -4.54 9.13 6.68
N ARG A 163 -4.14 8.76 7.89
CA ARG A 163 -2.84 9.08 8.48
C ARG A 163 -1.90 7.88 8.35
N ALA A 164 -0.72 8.13 7.79
CA ALA A 164 0.33 7.13 7.69
C ALA A 164 0.62 6.51 9.07
N HIS A 165 0.91 5.21 9.10
CA HIS A 165 1.42 4.52 10.30
C HIS A 165 0.52 4.56 11.53
N LEU A 166 -0.75 4.92 11.36
CA LEU A 166 -1.72 5.04 12.44
C LEU A 166 -3.05 4.41 12.04
N ASP A 167 -3.60 4.83 10.90
CA ASP A 167 -4.91 4.35 10.45
C ASP A 167 -4.81 3.02 9.71
N VAL A 168 -5.55 2.02 10.19
CA VAL A 168 -5.78 0.73 9.53
C VAL A 168 -7.21 0.69 9.03
N HIS A 169 -7.42 0.30 7.77
CA HIS A 169 -8.76 0.16 7.20
C HIS A 169 -9.00 -1.20 6.57
N SER A 170 -10.26 -1.66 6.63
CA SER A 170 -10.73 -2.83 5.91
C SER A 170 -11.97 -2.47 5.12
N GLN A 171 -11.84 -2.42 3.79
CA GLN A 171 -12.89 -1.92 2.91
C GLN A 171 -13.81 -3.04 2.46
N LEU A 172 -15.10 -2.77 2.40
CA LEU A 172 -16.14 -3.66 1.87
C LEU A 172 -16.60 -3.18 0.50
N PRO A 173 -16.96 -4.09 -0.42
CA PRO A 173 -17.49 -3.70 -1.71
C PRO A 173 -18.75 -2.83 -1.55
N PRO A 174 -18.89 -1.74 -2.32
CA PRO A 174 -20.07 -0.89 -2.28
C PRO A 174 -21.30 -1.61 -2.84
N ALA A 175 -22.48 -1.07 -2.56
CA ALA A 175 -23.74 -1.60 -3.08
C ALA A 175 -23.85 -1.50 -4.62
N SER A 176 -23.22 -0.48 -5.21
CA SER A 176 -23.06 -0.30 -6.66
C SER A 176 -21.73 0.40 -6.95
N MET A 177 -21.29 0.37 -8.21
CA MET A 177 -20.04 1.01 -8.64
C MET A 177 -19.92 2.43 -8.08
N SER A 178 -18.82 2.68 -7.38
CA SER A 178 -18.53 3.96 -6.74
C SER A 178 -17.16 4.46 -7.15
N VAL A 179 -16.89 5.76 -6.95
CA VAL A 179 -15.58 6.37 -7.20
C VAL A 179 -15.20 7.28 -6.04
N SER A 180 -13.95 7.20 -5.60
CA SER A 180 -13.34 8.18 -4.71
C SER A 180 -12.26 8.97 -5.42
N LEU A 181 -12.02 10.21 -4.99
CA LEU A 181 -10.88 11.03 -5.39
C LEU A 181 -9.89 11.12 -4.25
N ASN A 182 -8.60 11.16 -4.55
CA ASN A 182 -7.55 11.23 -3.56
C ASN A 182 -6.51 12.30 -3.86
N VAL A 183 -6.06 12.97 -2.81
CA VAL A 183 -4.79 13.70 -2.78
C VAL A 183 -3.79 12.80 -2.07
N MET A 184 -2.79 12.32 -2.79
CA MET A 184 -1.80 11.38 -2.30
C MET A 184 -0.54 12.14 -1.90
N GLY A 185 -0.12 12.02 -0.63
CA GLY A 185 1.14 12.59 -0.18
C GLY A 185 2.34 11.80 -0.72
N ILE A 186 3.36 12.52 -1.16
CA ILE A 186 4.66 11.99 -1.56
C ILE A 186 5.69 12.48 -0.54
N ASP A 187 6.39 11.55 0.09
CA ASP A 187 7.49 11.82 1.01
C ASP A 187 8.66 10.89 0.62
N ASP A 188 9.85 11.47 0.48
CA ASP A 188 11.07 10.75 0.11
C ASP A 188 11.43 9.66 1.13
N ALA A 189 11.00 9.81 2.38
CA ALA A 189 11.19 8.83 3.44
C ALA A 189 10.31 7.58 3.26
N GLN A 190 9.22 7.63 2.47
CA GLN A 190 8.24 6.53 2.37
C GLN A 190 8.88 5.19 2.04
N GLY A 191 9.88 5.15 1.15
CA GLY A 191 10.56 3.91 0.76
C GLY A 191 11.30 3.19 1.89
N TRP A 192 11.56 3.90 3.01
CA TRP A 192 12.23 3.38 4.20
C TRP A 192 11.26 2.84 5.26
N HIS A 193 9.96 3.10 5.11
CA HIS A 193 8.93 2.64 6.02
C HIS A 193 8.09 1.53 5.40
N ASP A 194 7.70 0.57 6.22
CA ASP A 194 6.92 -0.58 5.78
C ASP A 194 5.41 -0.29 5.89
N GLN A 195 4.63 -1.03 5.10
CA GLN A 195 3.18 -1.14 5.22
C GLN A 195 2.86 -2.55 5.69
N TYR A 196 1.90 -2.68 6.58
CA TYR A 196 1.52 -3.95 7.17
C TYR A 196 0.08 -4.33 6.82
N GLY A 197 -0.10 -5.62 6.58
CA GLY A 197 -1.41 -6.26 6.60
C GLY A 197 -1.73 -6.73 8.02
N PHE A 198 -3.02 -6.77 8.34
CA PHE A 198 -3.48 -7.13 9.67
C PHE A 198 -4.59 -8.18 9.65
N ASP A 199 -4.67 -8.97 10.71
CA ASP A 199 -5.83 -9.78 11.06
C ASP A 199 -6.47 -9.21 12.34
N PRO A 200 -7.55 -8.43 12.22
CA PRO A 200 -8.26 -7.85 13.35
C PRO A 200 -8.88 -8.90 14.29
N SER A 201 -9.12 -10.13 13.82
CA SER A 201 -9.74 -11.17 14.65
C SER A 201 -8.75 -11.78 15.65
N THR A 202 -7.45 -11.74 15.33
CA THR A 202 -6.38 -12.28 16.17
C THR A 202 -5.42 -11.20 16.70
N ASP A 203 -5.62 -9.94 16.29
CA ASP A 203 -4.74 -8.80 16.56
C ASP A 203 -3.29 -9.08 16.12
N ARG A 204 -3.11 -9.46 14.86
CA ARG A 204 -1.80 -9.88 14.32
C ARG A 204 -1.41 -9.14 13.05
N ILE A 205 -0.13 -8.82 12.93
CA ILE A 205 0.48 -8.48 11.64
C ILE A 205 0.54 -9.74 10.77
N THR A 206 0.06 -9.65 9.55
CA THR A 206 -0.01 -10.80 8.61
C THR A 206 1.15 -10.80 7.63
N ALA A 207 1.55 -9.64 7.11
CA ALA A 207 2.64 -9.49 6.15
C ALA A 207 3.07 -8.02 5.98
N ILE A 208 4.24 -7.82 5.38
CA ILE A 208 4.65 -6.55 4.77
C ILE A 208 4.01 -6.46 3.38
N LEU A 209 3.40 -5.32 3.05
CA LEU A 209 2.59 -5.12 1.85
C LEU A 209 3.21 -4.24 0.76
N ASN A 210 4.35 -3.61 1.04
CA ASN A 210 5.05 -2.72 0.12
C ASN A 210 6.47 -3.21 -0.25
N PRO A 211 6.65 -4.47 -0.68
CA PRO A 211 7.95 -4.92 -1.17
C PRO A 211 8.37 -4.11 -2.40
N THR A 212 9.67 -3.88 -2.55
CA THR A 212 10.22 -3.20 -3.72
C THR A 212 10.70 -4.19 -4.78
N SER A 213 11.08 -3.70 -5.96
CA SER A 213 11.74 -4.54 -6.97
C SER A 213 13.07 -5.11 -6.47
N THR A 214 13.71 -4.44 -5.51
CA THR A 214 14.98 -4.83 -4.89
C THR A 214 14.97 -6.26 -4.35
N GLU A 215 13.91 -6.67 -3.64
CA GLU A 215 13.77 -8.03 -3.10
C GLU A 215 13.71 -9.07 -4.22
N THR A 216 13.03 -8.74 -5.31
CA THR A 216 12.96 -9.61 -6.49
C THR A 216 14.32 -9.70 -7.17
N PHE A 217 15.01 -8.58 -7.35
CA PHE A 217 16.36 -8.55 -7.93
C PHE A 217 17.35 -9.34 -7.09
N LEU A 218 17.25 -9.24 -5.76
CA LEU A 218 18.07 -10.00 -4.81
C LEU A 218 17.87 -11.51 -4.98
N ARG A 219 16.63 -11.97 -5.10
CA ARG A 219 16.33 -13.40 -5.37
C ARG A 219 16.87 -13.85 -6.72
N VAL A 220 16.72 -13.03 -7.77
CA VAL A 220 17.25 -13.34 -9.11
C VAL A 220 18.77 -13.40 -9.10
N MET A 221 19.45 -12.39 -8.55
CA MET A 221 20.92 -12.35 -8.55
C MET A 221 21.53 -13.50 -7.74
N VAL A 222 20.97 -13.83 -6.58
CA VAL A 222 21.40 -14.99 -5.79
C VAL A 222 21.15 -16.28 -6.57
N GLY A 223 19.98 -16.43 -7.20
CA GLY A 223 19.66 -17.60 -8.02
C GLY A 223 20.56 -17.77 -9.25
N LEU A 224 21.11 -16.68 -9.80
CA LEU A 224 22.08 -16.72 -10.91
C LEU A 224 23.50 -17.08 -10.44
N GLY A 225 23.80 -16.97 -9.14
CA GLY A 225 24.92 -17.64 -8.49
C GLY A 225 26.31 -17.06 -8.73
N SER A 226 26.45 -15.75 -9.00
CA SER A 226 27.79 -15.12 -9.00
C SER A 226 28.31 -14.92 -7.58
N ASP A 227 29.62 -14.99 -7.39
CA ASP A 227 30.27 -14.79 -6.08
C ASP A 227 29.95 -13.39 -5.53
N GLU A 228 29.96 -12.37 -6.39
CA GLU A 228 29.60 -10.99 -6.01
C GLU A 228 28.15 -10.88 -5.54
N ALA A 229 27.24 -11.67 -6.12
CA ALA A 229 25.84 -11.66 -5.72
C ALA A 229 25.64 -12.29 -4.34
N MET A 230 26.38 -13.37 -4.05
CA MET A 230 26.37 -14.03 -2.75
C MET A 230 26.97 -13.14 -1.66
N ASP A 231 28.10 -12.47 -1.96
CA ASP A 231 28.75 -11.53 -1.05
C ASP A 231 27.84 -10.34 -0.73
N LEU A 232 27.18 -9.77 -1.75
CA LEU A 232 26.23 -8.68 -1.54
C LEU A 232 25.05 -9.13 -0.68
N ALA A 233 24.46 -10.29 -0.97
CA ALA A 233 23.34 -10.82 -0.20
C ALA A 233 23.73 -11.07 1.27
N ALA A 234 24.92 -11.63 1.52
CA ALA A 234 25.44 -11.83 2.88
C ALA A 234 25.64 -10.50 3.61
N SER A 235 26.27 -9.52 2.95
CA SER A 235 26.45 -8.16 3.49
C SER A 235 25.12 -7.50 3.85
N PHE A 236 24.13 -7.60 2.95
CA PHE A 236 22.80 -7.05 3.17
C PHE A 236 22.10 -7.71 4.36
N GLY A 237 22.17 -9.04 4.50
CA GLY A 237 21.57 -9.76 5.63
C GLY A 237 22.08 -9.27 6.99
N GLN A 238 23.36 -8.92 7.08
CA GLN A 238 24.01 -8.53 8.32
C GLN A 238 23.88 -7.02 8.63
N HIS A 239 23.93 -6.17 7.61
CA HIS A 239 24.19 -4.73 7.82
C HIS A 239 23.16 -3.79 7.18
N HIS A 240 22.30 -4.26 6.27
CA HIS A 240 21.42 -3.34 5.53
C HIS A 240 20.49 -2.58 6.49
N PRO A 241 20.29 -1.25 6.35
CA PRO A 241 19.46 -0.48 7.29
C PRO A 241 17.98 -0.87 7.27
N SER A 242 17.49 -1.41 6.15
CA SER A 242 16.13 -1.95 6.04
C SER A 242 16.08 -3.42 6.45
N ASP A 243 15.32 -3.70 7.50
CA ASP A 243 15.08 -5.04 8.03
C ASP A 243 14.41 -5.97 7.01
N ARG A 244 13.48 -5.47 6.18
CA ARG A 244 12.88 -6.29 5.11
C ARG A 244 13.92 -6.76 4.09
N LEU A 245 14.90 -5.91 3.77
CA LEU A 245 15.99 -6.28 2.86
C LEU A 245 16.99 -7.23 3.52
N ARG A 246 17.25 -7.10 4.83
CA ARG A 246 17.98 -8.12 5.59
C ARG A 246 17.29 -9.47 5.50
N LEU A 247 15.98 -9.52 5.76
CA LEU A 247 15.20 -10.75 5.68
C LEU A 247 15.21 -11.32 4.25
N ALA A 248 14.98 -10.50 3.23
CA ALA A 248 14.98 -10.91 1.84
C ALA A 248 16.32 -11.53 1.42
N SER A 249 17.44 -11.04 1.95
CA SER A 249 18.77 -11.64 1.76
C SER A 249 18.85 -13.06 2.30
N PHE A 250 18.38 -13.29 3.53
CA PHE A 250 18.35 -14.63 4.11
C PHE A 250 17.41 -15.56 3.34
N GLU A 251 16.22 -15.07 2.96
CA GLU A 251 15.27 -15.83 2.15
C GLU A 251 15.87 -16.23 0.79
N ALA A 252 16.51 -15.30 0.09
CA ALA A 252 17.13 -15.55 -1.21
C ALA A 252 18.24 -16.61 -1.11
N ARG A 253 19.15 -16.48 -0.12
CA ARG A 253 20.23 -17.45 0.12
C ARG A 253 19.68 -18.82 0.51
N ALA A 254 18.63 -18.86 1.33
CA ALA A 254 17.99 -20.10 1.76
C ALA A 254 17.46 -20.92 0.58
N LEU A 255 17.05 -20.32 -0.54
CA LEU A 255 16.53 -21.06 -1.70
C LEU A 255 17.55 -22.05 -2.30
N LEU A 256 18.84 -21.82 -2.13
CA LEU A 256 19.92 -22.64 -2.71
C LEU A 256 20.42 -23.76 -1.78
N LEU A 257 19.93 -23.79 -0.54
CA LEU A 257 20.46 -24.62 0.52
C LEU A 257 19.60 -25.86 0.82
N ASP A 258 20.23 -26.91 1.32
CA ASP A 258 19.50 -28.06 1.88
C ASP A 258 18.87 -27.72 3.25
N THR A 259 18.12 -28.66 3.83
CA THR A 259 17.41 -28.43 5.10
C THR A 259 18.36 -28.11 6.26
N ALA A 260 19.51 -28.76 6.36
CA ALA A 260 20.46 -28.56 7.45
C ALA A 260 21.17 -27.21 7.31
N GLU A 261 21.57 -26.87 6.09
CA GLU A 261 22.18 -25.59 5.75
C GLU A 261 21.20 -24.42 5.92
N LYS A 262 19.92 -24.60 5.56
CA LYS A 262 18.85 -23.62 5.82
C LYS A 262 18.70 -23.36 7.32
N ASP A 263 18.64 -24.40 8.14
CA ASP A 263 18.54 -24.24 9.60
C ASP A 263 19.76 -23.50 10.18
N ALA A 264 20.97 -23.76 9.67
CA ALA A 264 22.16 -23.00 10.05
C ALA A 264 22.09 -21.52 9.62
N LEU A 265 21.66 -21.24 8.39
CA LEU A 265 21.48 -19.88 7.88
C LEU A 265 20.43 -19.11 8.70
N TRP A 266 19.32 -19.73 9.06
CA TRP A 266 18.31 -19.09 9.90
C TRP A 266 18.80 -18.85 11.33
N ARG A 267 19.67 -19.71 11.88
CA ARG A 267 20.35 -19.42 13.16
C ARG A 267 21.26 -18.19 13.07
N GLU A 268 21.94 -17.97 11.93
CA GLU A 268 22.68 -16.74 11.68
C GLU A 268 21.71 -15.53 11.69
N ALA A 269 20.58 -15.63 11.00
CA ALA A 269 19.57 -14.58 10.93
C ALA A 269 18.98 -14.22 12.30
N GLU A 270 18.77 -15.18 13.19
CA GLU A 270 18.35 -14.95 14.59
C GLU A 270 19.30 -14.04 15.38
N MET A 271 20.58 -14.02 14.99
CA MET A 271 21.63 -13.25 15.65
C MET A 271 22.03 -11.98 14.89
N SER A 272 21.28 -11.61 13.84
CA SER A 272 21.56 -10.45 12.96
C SER A 272 21.38 -9.07 13.63
N GLY A 273 20.86 -9.03 14.85
CA GLY A 273 20.60 -7.80 15.60
C GLY A 273 19.29 -7.10 15.24
N SER A 274 18.53 -7.59 14.27
CA SER A 274 17.16 -7.13 13.98
C SER A 274 16.15 -8.00 14.72
N ARG A 275 15.23 -7.37 15.47
CA ARG A 275 14.11 -8.07 16.12
C ARG A 275 13.18 -8.70 15.08
N MET A 276 12.90 -8.00 13.99
CA MET A 276 12.05 -8.49 12.91
C MET A 276 12.64 -9.75 12.28
N VAL A 277 13.90 -9.67 11.81
CA VAL A 277 14.59 -10.78 11.17
C VAL A 277 14.70 -11.97 12.12
N ALA A 278 15.00 -11.74 13.40
CA ALA A 278 15.16 -12.82 14.35
C ALA A 278 13.86 -13.59 14.61
N GLN A 279 12.71 -12.92 14.63
CA GLN A 279 11.42 -13.60 14.82
C GLN A 279 11.00 -14.37 13.58
N GLU A 280 11.16 -13.78 12.38
CA GLU A 280 10.92 -14.50 11.12
C GLU A 280 11.81 -15.73 11.00
N ALA A 281 13.11 -15.62 11.33
CA ALA A 281 14.04 -16.73 11.31
C ALA A 281 13.60 -17.89 12.22
N ARG A 282 13.06 -17.61 13.42
CA ARG A 282 12.50 -18.64 14.32
C ARG A 282 11.29 -19.33 13.71
N LEU A 283 10.39 -18.58 13.08
CA LEU A 283 9.23 -19.14 12.38
C LEU A 283 9.69 -20.07 11.25
N ARG A 284 10.64 -19.63 10.41
CA ARG A 284 11.21 -20.45 9.33
C ARG A 284 11.84 -21.74 9.84
N ARG A 285 12.58 -21.69 10.95
CA ARG A 285 13.16 -22.90 11.55
C ARG A 285 12.12 -23.86 12.10
N ALA A 286 11.07 -23.34 12.75
CA ALA A 286 9.96 -24.16 13.21
C ALA A 286 9.24 -24.86 12.03
N GLU A 287 9.06 -24.16 10.91
CA GLU A 287 8.51 -24.74 9.67
C GLU A 287 9.38 -25.89 9.14
N LEU A 288 10.72 -25.75 9.16
CA LEU A 288 11.65 -26.81 8.74
C LEU A 288 11.56 -28.06 9.63
N CYS A 289 11.39 -27.89 10.94
CA CYS A 289 11.20 -29.02 11.87
C CYS A 289 9.85 -29.71 11.67
N GLY A 290 8.77 -28.95 11.42
CA GLY A 290 7.42 -29.49 11.19
C GLY A 290 7.25 -30.24 9.87
N GLN A 291 8.11 -29.99 8.88
CA GLN A 291 8.13 -30.73 7.61
C GLN A 291 8.67 -32.17 7.74
N GLY A 292 9.24 -32.54 8.89
CA GLY A 292 9.78 -33.88 9.16
C GLY A 292 8.79 -34.91 9.73
N GLU A 293 7.55 -34.50 10.08
CA GLU A 293 6.58 -35.39 10.76
C GLU A 293 5.58 -36.10 9.81
N TRP A 294 5.71 -35.92 8.49
CA TRP A 294 4.93 -36.64 7.48
C TRP A 294 5.84 -37.28 6.43
N VAL A 295 6.60 -38.31 6.83
CA VAL A 295 7.19 -39.32 5.94
C VAL A 295 6.91 -40.70 6.51
#